data_AF-C4YV45-F1
#
_entry.id   AF-C4YV45-F1
#
_cell.length_a   1.000
_cell.length_b   1.000
_cell.length_c   1.000
_cell.angle_alpha   90.00
_cell.angle_beta   90.00
_cell.angle_gamma   90.00
#
_symmetry.space_group_name_H-M   'P 1'
#
loop_
_entity.id
_entity.type
_entity.pdbx_description
1 polymer ?
#
loop_
_entity_poly.entity_id
_entity_poly.type
_entity_poly.pdbx_seq_one_letter_code
_entity_poly.pdbx_strand_id
1 'polypeptide(L)'
;MQYYSAHSYVQQLTQGIKHKDLLPVIVISLIKTKMFDDEVPCISLHKMLETKTNKQYLFDFSYVFIELKKFDEDKFDNTIDEWLHLFKCAENETSPPANIKSEKVLDAYNVIEMHNLTPEEYDAYIRAKLMEDAEEIALSENFEKGKVEGEVVKSIKIAKKNANQTKTYGRNSRDY
;
A
#
# COMPACT_ATOMS: atom_id res chain seq x y z
N MET A 1 10.31 -6.99 -27.07
CA MET A 1 8.94 -6.80 -26.54
C MET A 1 7.91 -7.66 -27.26
N GLN A 2 7.73 -7.53 -28.58
CA GLN A 2 6.72 -8.32 -29.33
C GLN A 2 6.85 -9.85 -29.16
N TYR A 3 8.07 -10.39 -29.12
CA TYR A 3 8.30 -11.81 -28.81
C TYR A 3 7.71 -12.22 -27.46
N TYR A 4 7.98 -11.45 -26.40
CA TYR A 4 7.45 -11.71 -25.06
C TYR A 4 5.93 -11.56 -25.01
N SER A 5 5.38 -10.54 -25.69
CA SER A 5 3.93 -10.34 -25.80
C SER A 5 3.25 -11.56 -26.43
N ALA A 6 3.76 -12.03 -27.57
CA ALA A 6 3.25 -13.20 -28.26
C ALA A 6 3.41 -14.47 -27.41
N HIS A 7 4.53 -14.62 -26.70
CA HIS A 7 4.76 -15.75 -25.80
C HIS A 7 3.74 -15.76 -24.65
N SER A 8 3.53 -14.63 -23.96
CA SER A 8 2.53 -14.51 -22.88
C SER A 8 1.10 -14.77 -23.39
N TYR A 9 0.79 -14.36 -24.62
CA TYR A 9 -0.51 -14.64 -25.23
C TYR A 9 -0.71 -16.13 -25.50
N VAL A 10 0.31 -16.81 -26.03
CA VAL A 10 0.27 -18.27 -26.28
C VAL A 10 0.23 -19.06 -24.97
N GLN A 11 0.92 -18.61 -23.93
CA GLN A 11 0.90 -19.28 -22.61
C GLN A 11 -0.49 -19.32 -21.96
N GLN A 12 -1.41 -18.42 -22.34
CA GLN A 12 -2.80 -18.50 -21.89
C GLN A 12 -3.52 -19.74 -22.42
N LEU A 13 -3.06 -20.35 -23.51
CA LEU A 13 -3.64 -21.57 -24.07
C LEU A 13 -3.26 -22.78 -23.22
N THR A 14 -3.97 -22.95 -22.11
CA THR A 14 -3.94 -24.18 -21.30
C THR A 14 -5.02 -25.16 -21.78
N GLN A 15 -4.90 -26.43 -21.36
CA GLN A 15 -5.77 -27.51 -21.83
C GLN A 15 -7.24 -27.19 -21.53
N GLY A 16 -8.05 -26.98 -22.58
CA GLY A 16 -9.48 -26.66 -22.47
C GLY A 16 -9.88 -25.23 -22.79
N ILE A 17 -8.93 -24.29 -22.96
CA ILE A 17 -9.22 -22.91 -23.35
C ILE A 17 -9.35 -22.82 -24.88
N LYS A 18 -10.42 -22.16 -25.36
CA LYS A 18 -10.63 -21.90 -26.79
C LYS A 18 -9.95 -20.60 -27.16
N HIS A 19 -9.48 -20.50 -28.41
CA HIS A 19 -8.85 -19.26 -28.92
C HIS A 19 -9.72 -18.00 -28.82
N LYS A 20 -11.04 -18.12 -28.71
CA LYS A 20 -11.95 -16.98 -28.57
C LYS A 20 -11.98 -16.39 -27.16
N ASP A 21 -11.47 -17.12 -26.18
CA ASP A 21 -11.51 -16.75 -24.76
C ASP A 21 -10.18 -16.13 -24.29
N LEU A 22 -9.26 -15.87 -25.23
CA LEU A 22 -7.96 -15.26 -24.93
C LEU A 22 -8.14 -13.80 -24.48
N LEU A 23 -7.44 -13.45 -23.41
CA LEU A 23 -7.45 -12.10 -22.87
C LEU A 23 -6.37 -11.25 -23.54
N PRO A 24 -6.64 -9.96 -23.76
CA PRO A 24 -5.67 -9.04 -24.35
C PRO A 24 -4.45 -8.88 -23.44
N VAL A 25 -3.27 -8.85 -24.04
CA VAL A 25 -1.99 -8.70 -23.35
C VAL A 25 -1.55 -7.25 -23.41
N ILE A 26 -1.37 -6.65 -22.22
CA ILE A 26 -0.81 -5.32 -22.06
C ILE A 26 0.64 -5.47 -21.62
N VAL A 27 1.57 -4.96 -22.41
CA VAL A 27 2.99 -4.96 -22.08
C VAL A 27 3.40 -3.57 -21.65
N ILE A 28 3.87 -3.44 -20.40
CA ILE A 28 4.39 -2.21 -19.84
C ILE A 28 5.92 -2.29 -19.87
N SER A 29 6.56 -1.30 -20.51
CA SER A 29 8.00 -1.23 -20.69
C SER A 29 8.55 -0.02 -19.94
N LEU A 30 9.38 -0.25 -18.92
CA LEU A 30 10.10 0.81 -18.20
C LEU A 30 11.44 1.05 -18.90
N ILE A 31 11.69 2.29 -19.32
CA ILE A 31 12.90 2.67 -20.06
C ILE A 31 13.60 3.83 -19.35
N LYS A 32 14.85 3.61 -18.92
CA LYS A 32 15.69 4.64 -18.26
C LYS A 32 16.23 5.70 -19.22
N THR A 33 16.20 5.43 -20.52
CA THR A 33 16.67 6.32 -21.60
C THR A 33 15.52 6.89 -22.43
N LYS A 34 15.81 7.92 -23.22
CA LYS A 34 14.91 8.41 -24.26
C LYS A 34 15.00 7.52 -25.49
N MET A 35 13.89 6.94 -25.90
CA MET A 35 13.72 6.08 -27.06
C MET A 35 12.92 6.79 -28.16
N PHE A 36 11.90 7.57 -27.79
CA PHE A 36 11.02 8.27 -28.74
C PHE A 36 11.31 9.77 -28.79
N ASP A 37 10.82 10.42 -29.85
CA ASP A 37 10.93 11.87 -30.04
C ASP A 37 10.27 12.66 -28.89
N ASP A 38 10.62 13.95 -28.74
CA ASP A 38 10.13 14.79 -27.64
C ASP A 38 8.63 15.03 -27.65
N GLU A 39 7.99 14.88 -28.80
CA GLU A 39 6.52 14.98 -28.95
C GLU A 39 5.79 13.84 -28.24
N VAL A 40 6.47 12.70 -28.03
CA VAL A 40 5.90 11.55 -27.35
C VAL A 40 6.00 11.76 -25.83
N PRO A 41 4.87 11.72 -25.09
CA PRO A 41 4.86 11.93 -23.64
C PRO A 41 5.60 10.81 -22.89
N CYS A 42 5.96 11.08 -21.63
CA CYS A 42 6.61 10.14 -20.73
C CYS A 42 5.92 8.77 -20.68
N ILE A 43 4.59 8.75 -20.61
CA ILE A 43 3.78 7.53 -20.72
C ILE A 43 3.13 7.54 -22.09
N SER A 44 3.52 6.61 -22.97
CA SER A 44 2.98 6.49 -24.31
C SER A 44 2.30 5.14 -24.52
N LEU A 45 1.08 5.18 -25.07
CA LEU A 45 0.27 4.00 -25.37
C LEU A 45 0.29 3.75 -26.88
N HIS A 46 0.81 2.59 -27.27
CA HIS A 46 0.96 2.17 -28.66
C HIS A 46 0.00 1.02 -28.95
N LYS A 47 -0.85 1.24 -29.97
CA LYS A 47 -1.94 0.35 -30.39
C LYS A 47 -1.80 0.01 -31.86
N MET A 48 -2.39 -1.11 -32.27
CA MET A 48 -2.46 -1.50 -33.68
C MET A 48 -3.64 -0.80 -34.36
N LEU A 49 -3.35 0.14 -35.25
CA LEU A 49 -4.35 0.92 -35.99
C LEU A 49 -4.38 0.48 -37.46
N GLU A 50 -5.57 0.45 -38.06
CA GLU A 50 -5.73 0.24 -39.50
C GLU A 50 -5.26 1.49 -40.26
N THR A 51 -4.50 1.30 -41.34
CA THR A 51 -3.71 2.37 -41.96
C THR A 51 -4.53 3.42 -42.69
N LYS A 52 -5.72 3.09 -43.19
CA LYS A 52 -6.59 4.05 -43.90
C LYS A 52 -7.47 4.86 -42.96
N THR A 53 -7.98 4.25 -41.90
CA THR A 53 -9.01 4.81 -41.02
C THR A 53 -8.48 5.25 -39.67
N ASN A 54 -7.26 4.84 -39.30
CA ASN A 54 -6.68 4.98 -37.97
C ASN A 54 -7.56 4.40 -36.85
N LYS A 55 -8.46 3.47 -37.19
CA LYS A 55 -9.31 2.78 -36.21
C LYS A 55 -8.60 1.52 -35.71
N GLN A 56 -8.76 1.25 -34.41
CA GLN A 56 -8.30 0.01 -33.80
C GLN A 56 -9.37 -1.09 -33.99
N TYR A 57 -8.99 -2.18 -34.64
CA TYR A 57 -9.82 -3.38 -34.77
C TYR A 57 -9.23 -4.60 -34.06
N LEU A 58 -7.92 -4.58 -33.80
CA LEU A 58 -7.19 -5.62 -33.10
C LEU A 58 -6.86 -5.12 -31.69
N PHE A 59 -7.36 -5.85 -30.69
CA PHE A 59 -7.22 -5.48 -29.27
C PHE A 59 -6.34 -6.43 -28.48
N ASP A 60 -5.85 -7.50 -29.12
CA ASP A 60 -5.12 -8.59 -28.48
C ASP A 60 -3.80 -8.12 -27.83
N PHE A 61 -3.23 -7.03 -28.34
CA PHE A 61 -1.98 -6.46 -27.83
C PHE A 61 -2.09 -4.95 -27.65
N SER A 62 -1.58 -4.47 -26.52
CA SER A 62 -1.33 -3.05 -26.28
C SER A 62 0.03 -2.88 -25.61
N TYR A 63 0.75 -1.83 -26.01
CA TYR A 63 2.09 -1.56 -25.49
C TYR A 63 2.09 -0.21 -24.79
N VAL A 64 2.54 -0.20 -23.55
CA VAL A 64 2.75 1.02 -22.78
C VAL A 64 4.25 1.18 -22.61
N PHE A 65 4.78 2.32 -23.03
CA PHE A 65 6.17 2.68 -22.80
C PHE A 65 6.21 3.83 -21.81
N ILE A 66 7.05 3.67 -20.79
CA ILE A 66 7.28 4.64 -19.73
C ILE A 66 8.75 5.04 -19.82
N GLU A 67 9.01 6.24 -20.35
CA GLU A 67 10.35 6.80 -20.52
C GLU A 67 10.71 7.65 -19.29
N LEU A 68 11.37 7.04 -18.31
CA LEU A 68 11.69 7.66 -17.02
C LEU A 68 12.55 8.93 -17.18
N LYS A 69 13.36 9.03 -18.24
CA LYS A 69 14.15 10.24 -18.51
C LYS A 69 13.31 11.49 -18.80
N LYS A 70 12.08 11.31 -19.32
CA LYS A 70 11.14 12.39 -19.62
C LYS A 70 10.27 12.76 -18.41
N PHE A 71 10.33 11.99 -17.33
CA PHE A 71 9.59 12.27 -16.11
C PHE A 71 10.24 13.41 -15.32
N ASP A 72 9.42 14.32 -14.82
CA ASP A 72 9.82 15.40 -13.92
C ASP A 72 9.75 14.89 -12.48
N GLU A 73 10.90 14.90 -11.79
CA GLU A 73 11.08 14.32 -10.44
C GLU A 73 10.34 15.09 -9.36
N ASP A 74 10.02 16.36 -9.61
CA ASP A 74 9.30 17.18 -8.64
C ASP A 74 7.78 17.03 -8.73
N LYS A 75 7.29 16.20 -9.65
CA LYS A 75 5.86 16.03 -9.91
C LYS A 75 5.25 14.93 -9.06
N PHE A 76 4.25 15.28 -8.25
CA PHE A 76 3.52 14.36 -7.35
C PHE A 76 1.99 14.59 -7.40
N ASP A 77 1.43 14.84 -8.58
CA ASP A 77 0.01 15.20 -8.71
C ASP A 77 -0.93 14.00 -8.48
N ASN A 78 -0.44 12.78 -8.76
CA ASN A 78 -1.23 11.56 -8.72
C ASN A 78 -0.38 10.35 -8.35
N THR A 79 -1.04 9.22 -8.07
CA THR A 79 -0.36 7.96 -7.72
C THR A 79 0.57 7.43 -8.82
N ILE A 80 0.29 7.74 -10.11
CA ILE A 80 1.18 7.33 -11.20
C ILE A 80 2.51 8.08 -11.08
N ASP A 81 2.48 9.38 -10.81
CA ASP A 81 3.68 10.18 -10.61
C ASP A 81 4.51 9.66 -9.42
N GLU A 82 3.85 9.25 -8.32
CA GLU A 82 4.53 8.62 -7.17
C GLU A 82 5.24 7.30 -7.57
N TRP A 83 4.60 6.45 -8.39
CA TRP A 83 5.24 5.25 -8.93
C TRP A 83 6.39 5.57 -9.88
N LEU A 84 6.24 6.61 -10.73
CA LEU A 84 7.30 7.03 -11.64
C LEU A 84 8.52 7.57 -10.89
N HIS A 85 8.29 8.31 -9.80
CA HIS A 85 9.36 8.78 -8.91
C HIS A 85 10.10 7.61 -8.30
N LEU A 86 9.38 6.63 -7.73
CA LEU A 86 9.97 5.38 -7.24
C LEU A 86 10.87 4.72 -8.31
N PHE A 87 10.36 4.51 -9.52
CA PHE A 87 11.12 3.82 -10.56
C PHE A 87 12.34 4.60 -11.05
N LYS A 88 12.35 5.93 -10.92
CA LYS A 88 13.44 6.79 -11.38
C LYS A 88 14.48 7.07 -10.30
N CYS A 89 14.03 7.35 -9.07
CA CYS A 89 14.83 7.96 -8.02
C CYS A 89 15.16 7.01 -6.86
N ALA A 90 14.41 5.93 -6.65
CA ALA A 90 14.60 5.05 -5.50
C ALA A 90 15.99 4.37 -5.44
N GLU A 91 16.70 4.26 -6.56
CA GLU A 91 18.10 3.76 -6.55
C GLU A 91 19.08 4.75 -5.90
N ASN A 92 18.78 6.05 -5.93
CA ASN A 92 19.65 7.12 -5.43
C ASN A 92 19.14 7.74 -4.12
N GLU A 93 17.88 7.45 -3.74
CA GLU A 93 17.25 7.96 -2.52
C GLU A 93 17.39 6.95 -1.39
N THR A 94 17.78 7.43 -0.21
CA THR A 94 17.90 6.62 1.02
C THR A 94 16.61 6.52 1.83
N SER A 95 15.58 7.27 1.45
CA SER A 95 14.28 7.30 2.13
C SER A 95 13.19 7.81 1.19
N PRO A 96 11.93 7.35 1.32
CA PRO A 96 10.84 7.83 0.49
C PRO A 96 10.59 9.34 0.70
N PRO A 97 10.36 10.11 -0.38
CA PRO A 97 10.03 11.52 -0.25
C PRO A 97 8.69 11.73 0.49
N ALA A 98 8.65 12.73 1.36
CA ALA A 98 7.48 13.04 2.20
C ALA A 98 6.20 13.39 1.41
N ASN A 99 6.34 13.64 0.11
CA ASN A 99 5.24 13.99 -0.78
C ASN A 99 4.43 12.76 -1.24
N ILE A 100 4.93 11.54 -1.03
CA ILE A 100 4.25 10.30 -1.37
C ILE A 100 3.12 10.06 -0.38
N LYS A 101 1.89 9.97 -0.89
CA LYS A 101 0.68 9.73 -0.11
C LYS A 101 0.16 8.30 -0.26
N SER A 102 0.50 7.61 -1.35
CA SER A 102 0.04 6.24 -1.55
C SER A 102 0.78 5.25 -0.65
N GLU A 103 0.02 4.60 0.22
CA GLU A 103 0.47 3.48 1.06
C GLU A 103 1.14 2.38 0.24
N LYS A 104 0.62 2.05 -0.95
CA LYS A 104 1.21 1.02 -1.82
C LYS A 104 2.59 1.40 -2.35
N VAL A 105 2.82 2.68 -2.61
CA VAL A 105 4.13 3.16 -3.06
C VAL A 105 5.12 3.15 -1.90
N LEU A 106 4.68 3.54 -0.70
CA LEU A 106 5.48 3.44 0.52
C LEU A 106 5.85 1.99 0.85
N ASP A 107 4.92 1.05 0.71
CA ASP A 107 5.21 -0.39 0.85
C ASP A 107 6.28 -0.86 -0.15
N ALA A 108 6.24 -0.37 -1.39
CA ALA A 108 7.24 -0.71 -2.39
C ALA A 108 8.63 -0.13 -2.02
N TYR A 109 8.70 1.09 -1.47
CA TYR A 109 9.94 1.64 -0.92
C TYR A 109 10.50 0.78 0.21
N ASN A 110 9.65 0.35 1.15
CA ASN A 110 10.05 -0.52 2.25
C ASN A 110 10.65 -1.84 1.73
N VAL A 111 10.06 -2.43 0.68
CA VAL A 111 10.58 -3.65 0.06
C VAL A 111 11.97 -3.41 -0.56
N ILE A 112 12.18 -2.27 -1.23
CA ILE A 112 13.49 -1.92 -1.80
C ILE A 112 14.53 -1.72 -0.68
N GLU A 113 14.19 -0.97 0.36
CA GLU A 113 15.07 -0.76 1.51
C GLU A 113 15.44 -2.08 2.16
N MET A 114 14.46 -2.95 2.43
CA MET A 114 14.71 -4.29 3.00
C MET A 114 15.65 -5.14 2.13
N HIS A 115 15.56 -5.04 0.80
CA HIS A 115 16.46 -5.75 -0.10
C HIS A 115 17.90 -5.21 -0.10
N ASN A 116 18.08 -3.94 0.29
CA ASN A 116 19.40 -3.31 0.38
C ASN A 116 20.08 -3.54 1.74
N LEU A 117 19.38 -4.05 2.75
CA LEU A 117 19.95 -4.30 4.08
C LEU A 117 20.95 -5.44 4.05
N THR A 118 22.07 -5.24 4.75
CA THR A 118 22.94 -6.34 5.16
C THR A 118 22.22 -7.26 6.16
N PRO A 119 22.66 -8.52 6.34
CA PRO A 119 22.06 -9.42 7.33
C PRO A 119 21.99 -8.84 8.75
N GLU A 120 23.02 -8.09 9.16
CA GLU A 120 23.09 -7.42 10.46
C GLU A 120 22.07 -6.28 10.59
N GLU A 121 21.90 -5.48 9.54
CA GLU A 121 20.90 -4.40 9.49
C GLU A 121 19.47 -4.97 9.44
N TYR A 122 19.26 -6.07 8.73
CA TYR A 122 17.99 -6.78 8.71
C TYR A 122 17.61 -7.31 10.10
N ASP A 123 18.55 -7.93 10.81
CA ASP A 123 18.33 -8.41 12.18
C ASP A 123 18.07 -7.25 13.18
N ALA A 124 18.74 -6.11 12.99
CA ALA A 124 18.44 -4.89 13.75
C ALA A 124 17.04 -4.34 13.44
N TYR A 125 16.62 -4.34 12.17
CA TYR A 125 15.28 -3.94 11.75
C TYR A 125 14.20 -4.83 12.36
N ILE A 126 14.35 -6.16 12.28
CA ILE A 126 13.40 -7.11 12.88
C ILE A 126 13.30 -6.92 14.39
N ARG A 127 14.42 -6.71 15.09
CA ARG A 127 14.40 -6.40 16.52
C ARG A 127 13.64 -5.10 16.83
N ALA A 128 13.86 -4.05 16.05
CA ALA A 128 13.17 -2.77 16.24
C ALA A 128 11.66 -2.94 16.03
N LYS A 129 11.25 -3.68 14.99
CA LYS A 129 9.83 -3.96 14.72
C LYS A 129 9.18 -4.78 15.84
N LEU A 130 9.86 -5.81 16.33
CA LEU A 130 9.38 -6.60 17.47
C LEU A 130 9.25 -5.77 18.75
N MET A 131 10.12 -4.79 18.97
CA MET A 131 10.02 -3.86 20.10
C MET A 131 8.81 -2.93 19.95
N GLU A 132 8.60 -2.36 18.76
CA GLU A 132 7.43 -1.52 18.47
C GLU A 132 6.12 -2.28 18.70
N ASP A 133 6.00 -3.49 18.16
CA ASP A 133 4.82 -4.34 18.33
C ASP A 133 4.60 -4.69 19.82
N ALA A 134 5.68 -4.97 20.56
CA ALA A 134 5.59 -5.24 21.99
C ALA A 134 5.15 -4.01 22.80
N GLU A 135 5.60 -2.82 22.43
CA GLU A 135 5.16 -1.56 23.03
C GLU A 135 3.68 -1.28 22.75
N GLU A 136 3.21 -1.50 21.52
CA GLU A 136 1.79 -1.35 21.16
C GLU A 136 0.90 -2.32 21.94
N ILE A 137 1.29 -3.60 22.01
CA ILE A 137 0.58 -4.60 22.81
C ILE A 137 0.54 -4.18 24.27
N ALA A 138 1.68 -3.80 24.86
CA ALA A 138 1.75 -3.40 26.27
C ALA A 138 0.89 -2.16 26.55
N LEU A 139 0.86 -1.18 25.63
CA LEU A 139 0.01 0.00 25.74
C LEU A 139 -1.48 -0.39 25.73
N SER A 140 -1.87 -1.28 24.81
CA SER A 140 -3.24 -1.78 24.69
C SER A 140 -3.70 -2.53 25.95
N GLU A 141 -2.84 -3.41 26.49
CA GLU A 141 -3.11 -4.17 27.71
C GLU A 141 -3.26 -3.24 28.92
N ASN A 142 -2.36 -2.26 29.07
CA ASN A 142 -2.41 -1.28 30.13
C ASN A 142 -3.67 -0.40 30.05
N PHE A 143 -4.09 -0.04 28.84
CA PHE A 143 -5.33 0.70 28.62
C PHE A 143 -6.55 -0.12 29.05
N GLU A 144 -6.65 -1.38 28.63
CA GLU A 144 -7.78 -2.25 29.00
C GLU A 144 -7.81 -2.52 30.51
N LYS A 145 -6.64 -2.75 31.14
CA LYS A 145 -6.52 -2.90 32.59
C LYS A 145 -7.00 -1.64 33.33
N GLY A 146 -6.59 -0.46 32.88
CA GLY A 146 -7.04 0.81 33.45
C GLY A 146 -8.55 1.04 33.34
N LYS A 147 -9.16 0.59 32.23
CA LYS A 147 -10.62 0.63 32.03
C LYS A 147 -11.34 -0.29 33.01
N VAL A 148 -10.89 -1.54 33.17
CA VAL A 148 -11.45 -2.51 34.12
C VAL A 148 -11.34 -1.99 35.56
N GLU A 149 -10.17 -1.49 35.96
CA GLU A 149 -9.97 -0.90 37.30
C GLU A 149 -10.90 0.30 37.53
N GLY A 150 -11.10 1.15 36.51
CA GLY A 150 -12.04 2.26 36.56
C GLY A 150 -13.50 1.84 36.79
N GLU A 151 -13.94 0.75 36.16
CA GLU A 151 -15.29 0.18 36.35
C GLU A 151 -15.46 -0.45 37.73
N VAL A 152 -14.44 -1.14 38.23
CA VAL A 152 -14.42 -1.69 39.60
C VAL A 152 -14.48 -0.57 40.64
N VAL A 153 -13.71 0.50 40.46
CA VAL A 153 -13.74 1.66 41.38
C VAL A 153 -15.10 2.37 41.34
N LYS A 154 -15.73 2.51 40.16
CA LYS A 154 -17.08 3.07 40.04
C LYS A 154 -18.12 2.21 40.76
N SER A 155 -18.11 0.90 40.54
CA SER A 155 -19.07 -0.02 41.17
C SER A 155 -18.91 -0.06 42.69
N ILE A 156 -17.67 -0.04 43.23
CA ILE A 156 -17.41 0.08 44.67
C ILE A 156 -17.94 1.41 45.23
N LYS A 157 -17.75 2.54 44.53
CA LYS A 157 -18.29 3.85 44.95
C LYS A 157 -19.82 3.85 44.98
N ILE A 158 -20.47 3.24 44.00
CA ILE A 158 -21.94 3.11 43.95
C ILE A 158 -22.44 2.23 45.11
N ALA A 159 -21.79 1.08 45.36
CA ALA A 159 -22.14 0.19 46.47
C ALA A 159 -22.00 0.90 47.83
N LYS A 160 -20.92 1.66 48.06
CA LYS A 160 -20.73 2.45 49.28
C LYS A 160 -21.80 3.55 49.44
N LYS A 161 -22.18 4.23 48.35
CA LYS A 161 -23.24 5.24 48.36
C LYS A 161 -24.59 4.64 48.73
N ASN A 162 -24.94 3.49 48.13
CA ASN A 162 -26.19 2.78 48.41
C ASN A 162 -26.24 2.25 49.85
N ALA A 163 -25.14 1.70 50.37
CA ALA A 163 -25.05 1.21 51.74
C ALA A 163 -25.21 2.32 52.79
N ASN A 164 -24.69 3.52 52.51
CA ASN A 164 -24.88 4.68 53.38
C ASN A 164 -26.34 5.17 53.38
N GLN A 165 -27.03 5.10 52.23
CA GLN A 165 -28.47 5.41 52.15
C GLN A 165 -29.32 4.38 52.92
N THR A 166 -29.02 3.08 52.86
CA THR A 166 -29.77 2.06 53.62
C THR A 166 -29.60 2.21 55.13
N LYS A 167 -28.40 2.61 55.59
CA LYS A 167 -28.15 2.91 57.01
C LYS A 167 -28.89 4.14 57.52
N THR A 168 -29.12 5.15 56.69
CA THR A 168 -29.93 6.32 57.07
C THR A 168 -31.42 5.99 57.16
N TYR A 169 -31.95 5.14 56.28
CA TYR A 169 -33.36 4.70 56.36
C TYR A 169 -33.62 3.75 57.55
N GLY A 170 -32.68 2.86 57.90
CA GLY A 170 -32.82 1.96 59.05
C GLY A 170 -32.61 2.62 60.42
N ARG A 171 -32.09 3.86 60.48
CA ARG A 171 -31.98 4.64 61.72
C ARG A 171 -33.26 5.40 62.02
N ASN A 172 -33.94 5.92 60.99
CA ASN A 172 -35.21 6.64 61.12
C ASN A 172 -36.43 5.72 61.42
N SER A 173 -36.30 4.40 61.33
CA SER A 173 -37.38 3.45 61.64
C SER A 173 -37.31 2.84 63.05
N ARG A 174 -36.39 3.30 63.91
CA ARG A 174 -36.29 2.90 65.32
C ARG A 174 -36.77 3.97 66.32
N ASP A 175 -37.19 5.13 65.82
CA ASP A 175 -37.65 6.26 66.63
C ASP A 175 -39.18 6.47 66.58
N TYR A 176 -39.95 5.40 66.34
CA TYR A 176 -41.41 5.36 66.51
C TYR A 176 -41.84 4.20 67.39
#